data_AF-A0A928Y2C0-F1
#
_entry.id   AF-A0A928Y2C0-F1
#
_cell.length_a   1.000
_cell.length_b   1.000
_cell.length_c   1.000
_cell.angle_alpha   90.00
_cell.angle_beta   90.00
_cell.angle_gamma   90.00
#
_symmetry.space_group_name_H-M   'P 1'
#
loop_
_entity.id
_entity.type
_entity.pdbx_description
1 polymer ?
#
loop_
_entity_poly.entity_id
_entity_poly.type
_entity_poly.pdbx_seq_one_letter_code
_entity_poly.pdbx_strand_id
1 'polypeptide(L)'
;MPDRLAVLGAARDEALRTIATADPRAKAFGAWVDDVTAQGVARGSSQVAGYLDAPLVRYAAQNGTIASDWPILVEDRLLVGPKAGRHTAAGDALTAGQWADLPVMLAQARAVLWGRNSKLVFVYDYPGDPSKRIRIVVAIADQRKRGGVRNAIDSASIVPASSLRDTNLFTLIRGLI
;
A
#
# COMPACT_ATOMS: atom_id res chain seq x y z
N MET A 1 -21.75 17.23 19.89
CA MET A 1 -20.33 17.64 19.79
C MET A 1 -19.55 16.52 19.12
N PRO A 2 -18.74 16.78 18.08
CA PRO A 2 -17.88 15.75 17.52
C PRO A 2 -16.91 15.25 18.60
N ASP A 3 -16.69 13.93 18.64
CA ASP A 3 -15.73 13.29 19.53
C ASP A 3 -14.33 13.90 19.31
N ARG A 4 -13.76 14.50 20.35
CA ARG A 4 -12.43 15.15 20.29
C ARG A 4 -11.34 14.18 19.83
N LEU A 5 -11.47 12.89 20.11
CA LEU A 5 -10.52 11.87 19.64
C LEU A 5 -10.62 11.65 18.13
N ALA A 6 -11.83 11.75 17.56
CA ALA A 6 -12.04 11.67 16.12
C ALA A 6 -11.44 12.88 15.39
N VAL A 7 -11.56 14.09 15.96
CA VAL A 7 -11.00 15.33 15.39
C VAL A 7 -9.47 15.31 15.41
N LEU A 8 -8.86 14.88 16.52
CA LEU A 8 -7.40 14.73 16.63
C LEU A 8 -6.85 13.66 15.67
N GLY A 9 -7.59 12.56 15.47
CA GLY A 9 -7.25 11.54 14.49
C GLY A 9 -7.25 12.09 13.05
N ALA A 10 -8.29 12.82 12.66
CA ALA A 10 -8.41 13.39 11.32
C ALA A 10 -7.30 14.40 11.00
N ALA A 11 -6.96 15.29 11.95
CA ALA A 11 -5.87 16.26 11.77
C ALA A 11 -4.51 15.59 11.60
N ARG A 12 -4.24 14.53 12.38
CA ARG A 12 -3.02 13.72 12.23
C ARG A 12 -2.98 13.02 10.88
N ASP A 13 -4.08 12.39 10.48
CA ASP A 13 -4.16 11.65 9.21
C ASP A 13 -3.88 12.58 8.02
N GLU A 14 -4.41 13.81 8.06
CA GLU A 14 -4.12 14.84 7.06
C GLU A 14 -2.65 15.29 7.07
N ALA A 15 -2.08 15.52 8.25
CA ALA A 15 -0.66 15.87 8.38
C ALA A 15 0.26 14.76 7.82
N LEU A 16 -0.02 13.50 8.14
CA LEU A 16 0.74 12.35 7.62
C LEU A 16 0.59 12.19 6.10
N ARG A 17 -0.61 12.42 5.56
CA ARG A 17 -0.86 12.46 4.12
C ARG A 17 -0.02 13.55 3.46
N THR A 18 -0.08 14.78 3.99
CA THR A 18 0.70 15.92 3.50
C THR A 18 2.19 15.63 3.53
N ILE A 19 2.70 15.03 4.61
CA ILE A 19 4.12 14.64 4.72
C ILE A 19 4.48 13.59 3.68
N ALA A 20 3.64 12.57 3.47
CA ALA A 20 3.89 11.51 2.51
C ALA A 20 3.95 12.01 1.07
N THR A 21 3.06 12.95 0.70
CA THR A 21 2.92 13.46 -0.65
C THR A 21 3.70 14.75 -0.90
N ALA A 22 4.43 15.29 0.08
CA ALA A 22 5.23 16.49 -0.10
C ALA A 22 6.31 16.29 -1.18
N ASP A 23 6.46 17.25 -2.09
CA ASP A 23 7.36 17.16 -3.25
C ASP A 23 8.76 16.62 -2.94
N PRO A 24 9.47 17.09 -1.89
CA PRO A 24 10.81 16.58 -1.60
C PRO A 24 10.81 15.08 -1.27
N ARG A 25 9.78 14.60 -0.55
CA ARG A 25 9.66 13.18 -0.20
C ARG A 25 9.25 12.35 -1.41
N ALA A 26 8.24 12.80 -2.17
CA ALA A 26 7.79 12.09 -3.37
C ALA A 26 8.94 11.95 -4.38
N LYS A 27 9.75 13.00 -4.59
CA LYS A 27 10.96 12.96 -5.42
C LYS A 27 12.02 12.02 -4.88
N ALA A 28 12.30 12.06 -3.58
CA ALA A 28 13.28 11.16 -2.96
C ALA A 28 12.84 9.69 -3.07
N PHE A 29 11.53 9.42 -2.92
CA PHE A 29 10.97 8.10 -3.11
C PHE A 29 11.10 7.63 -4.56
N GLY A 30 10.73 8.47 -5.53
CA GLY A 30 10.91 8.18 -6.97
C GLY A 30 12.37 7.90 -7.33
N ALA A 31 13.31 8.71 -6.84
CA ALA A 31 14.74 8.50 -7.06
C ALA A 31 15.23 7.16 -6.46
N TRP A 32 14.68 6.74 -5.31
CA TRP A 32 14.97 5.42 -4.75
C TRP A 32 14.41 4.28 -5.61
N VAL A 33 13.20 4.42 -6.16
CA VAL A 33 12.63 3.45 -7.12
C VAL A 33 13.54 3.31 -8.34
N ASP A 34 13.95 4.43 -8.93
CA ASP A 34 14.83 4.46 -10.09
C ASP A 34 16.18 3.77 -9.80
N ASP A 35 16.81 4.08 -8.66
CA ASP A 35 18.09 3.48 -8.26
C ASP A 35 17.97 1.96 -8.07
N VAL A 36 16.93 1.50 -7.36
CA VAL A 36 16.71 0.05 -7.14
C VAL A 36 16.47 -0.66 -8.47
N THR A 37 15.63 -0.10 -9.35
CA THR A 37 15.34 -0.70 -10.65
C THR A 37 16.55 -0.70 -11.57
N ALA A 38 17.34 0.39 -11.60
CA ALA A 38 18.56 0.48 -12.41
C ALA A 38 19.63 -0.52 -11.98
N GLN A 39 19.78 -0.75 -10.67
CA GLN A 39 20.73 -1.72 -10.14
C GLN A 39 20.26 -3.18 -10.35
N GLY A 40 18.95 -3.41 -10.45
CA GLY A 40 18.36 -4.73 -10.72
C GLY A 40 18.54 -5.75 -9.59
N VAL A 41 18.97 -5.33 -8.40
CA VAL A 41 19.25 -6.23 -7.26
C VAL A 41 18.72 -5.67 -5.95
N ALA A 42 18.03 -6.52 -5.19
CA ALA A 42 17.52 -6.17 -3.86
C ALA A 42 18.66 -6.15 -2.84
N ARG A 43 18.76 -5.09 -2.04
CA ARG A 43 19.78 -4.93 -0.99
C ARG A 43 19.20 -5.02 0.43
N GLY A 44 17.91 -5.32 0.56
CA GLY A 44 17.23 -5.39 1.85
C GLY A 44 16.90 -4.00 2.43
N SER A 45 16.84 -2.99 1.55
CA SER A 45 16.42 -1.64 1.90
C SER A 45 14.90 -1.49 1.86
N SER A 46 14.39 -0.49 2.60
CA SER A 46 12.98 -0.14 2.60
C SER A 46 12.77 1.36 2.69
N GLN A 47 11.70 1.85 2.08
CA GLN A 47 11.27 3.25 2.16
C GLN A 47 9.83 3.36 2.67
N VAL A 48 9.49 4.49 3.29
CA VAL A 48 8.11 4.81 3.66
C VAL A 48 7.35 5.23 2.41
N ALA A 49 6.41 4.40 1.97
CA ALA A 49 5.52 4.69 0.85
C ALA A 49 4.28 5.47 1.28
N GLY A 50 3.84 5.36 2.53
CA GLY A 50 2.65 6.07 2.99
C GLY A 50 2.37 5.82 4.47
N TYR A 51 1.16 6.12 4.91
CA TYR A 51 0.73 5.92 6.29
C TYR A 51 -0.68 5.34 6.32
N LEU A 52 -0.96 4.51 7.32
CA LEU A 52 -2.32 4.12 7.67
C LEU A 52 -3.08 5.34 8.22
N ASP A 53 -4.38 5.39 8.03
CA ASP A 53 -5.25 6.38 8.66
C ASP A 53 -5.97 5.78 9.89
N ALA A 54 -6.52 6.64 10.76
CA ALA A 54 -7.16 6.22 11.99
C ALA A 54 -8.31 5.21 11.76
N PRO A 55 -9.19 5.41 10.75
CA PRO A 55 -10.22 4.44 10.42
C PRO A 55 -9.66 3.04 10.12
N LEU A 56 -8.61 2.93 9.32
CA LEU A 56 -8.03 1.64 8.95
C LEU A 56 -7.33 0.96 10.12
N VAL A 57 -6.64 1.71 10.98
CA VAL A 57 -6.04 1.15 12.21
C VAL A 57 -7.11 0.64 13.17
N ARG A 58 -8.22 1.38 13.35
CA ARG A 58 -9.35 0.91 14.16
C ARG A 58 -9.99 -0.34 13.58
N TYR A 59 -10.22 -0.37 12.26
CA TYR A 59 -10.80 -1.52 11.60
C TYR A 59 -9.91 -2.76 11.76
N ALA A 60 -8.59 -2.62 11.58
CA ALA A 60 -7.64 -3.69 11.79
C ALA A 60 -7.68 -4.22 13.23
N ALA A 61 -7.71 -3.33 14.23
CA ALA A 61 -7.78 -3.70 15.64
C ALA A 61 -9.07 -4.46 15.99
N GLN A 62 -10.22 -4.03 15.45
CA GLN A 62 -11.50 -4.72 15.59
C GLN A 62 -11.49 -6.12 14.97
N ASN A 63 -10.62 -6.35 13.98
CA ASN A 63 -10.40 -7.64 13.33
C ASN A 63 -9.15 -8.37 13.87
N GLY A 64 -8.73 -8.06 15.11
CA GLY A 64 -7.68 -8.77 15.82
C GLY A 64 -6.25 -8.47 15.37
N THR A 65 -6.03 -7.44 14.55
CA THR A 65 -4.70 -7.04 14.07
C THR A 65 -4.33 -5.66 14.61
N ILE A 66 -3.37 -5.60 15.54
CA ILE A 66 -2.95 -4.34 16.17
C ILE A 66 -1.73 -3.81 15.42
N ALA A 67 -1.90 -2.71 14.70
CA ALA A 67 -0.78 -2.02 14.05
C ALA A 67 0.23 -1.55 15.11
N SER A 68 1.52 -1.89 14.91
CA SER A 68 2.61 -1.46 15.79
C SER A 68 2.97 0.01 15.59
N ASP A 69 2.74 0.52 14.38
CA ASP A 69 3.03 1.88 13.94
C ASP A 69 2.08 2.33 12.81
N TRP A 70 2.26 3.56 12.32
CA TRP A 70 1.48 4.16 11.23
C TRP A 70 2.12 4.05 9.83
N PRO A 71 3.47 4.10 9.66
CA PRO A 71 4.08 4.02 8.33
C PRO A 71 3.75 2.73 7.60
N ILE A 72 3.62 2.82 6.27
CA ILE A 72 3.55 1.70 5.34
C ILE A 72 4.87 1.66 4.59
N LEU A 73 5.63 0.59 4.78
CA LEU A 73 6.93 0.41 4.15
C LEU A 73 6.81 -0.34 2.81
N VAL A 74 7.68 0.00 1.86
CA VAL A 74 7.96 -0.80 0.67
C VAL A 74 9.39 -1.33 0.77
N GLU A 75 9.61 -2.58 0.36
CA GLU A 75 10.93 -3.20 0.32
C GLU A 75 11.42 -3.32 -1.12
N ASP A 76 12.71 -3.09 -1.35
CA ASP A 76 13.34 -3.14 -2.69
C ASP A 76 13.10 -4.48 -3.43
N ARG A 77 13.02 -5.60 -2.70
CA ARG A 77 12.70 -6.92 -3.27
C ARG A 77 11.34 -6.99 -3.98
N LEU A 78 10.43 -6.05 -3.75
CA LEU A 78 9.16 -5.98 -4.48
C LEU A 78 9.32 -5.38 -5.88
N LEU A 79 10.38 -4.62 -6.11
CA LEU A 79 10.68 -3.99 -7.40
C LEU A 79 11.53 -4.94 -8.28
N VAL A 80 12.48 -5.66 -7.68
CA VAL A 80 13.48 -6.44 -8.44
C VAL A 80 13.68 -7.89 -7.98
N GLY A 81 12.96 -8.33 -6.93
CA GLY A 81 13.11 -9.69 -6.40
C GLY A 81 12.33 -10.76 -7.18
N PRO A 82 12.39 -12.04 -6.74
CA PRO A 82 11.72 -13.15 -7.43
C PRO A 82 10.21 -12.97 -7.60
N LYS A 83 9.56 -12.27 -6.66
CA LYS A 83 8.13 -11.95 -6.77
C LYS A 83 7.86 -10.91 -7.86
N ALA A 84 8.73 -9.91 -8.00
CA ALA A 84 8.66 -8.95 -9.11
C ALA A 84 8.79 -9.68 -10.45
N GLY A 85 9.80 -10.56 -10.58
CA GLY A 85 9.99 -11.38 -11.79
C GLY A 85 8.77 -12.24 -12.15
N ARG A 86 8.09 -12.83 -11.17
CA ARG A 86 6.83 -13.57 -11.40
C ARG A 86 5.71 -12.67 -11.92
N HIS A 87 5.58 -11.46 -11.39
CA HIS A 87 4.57 -10.51 -11.87
C HIS A 87 4.90 -10.00 -13.29
N THR A 88 6.18 -9.77 -13.58
CA THR A 88 6.62 -9.40 -14.94
C THR A 88 6.31 -10.52 -15.93
N ALA A 89 6.61 -11.77 -15.59
CA ALA A 89 6.31 -12.93 -16.44
C ALA A 89 4.79 -13.14 -16.65
N ALA A 90 3.98 -12.78 -15.66
CA ALA A 90 2.52 -12.83 -15.75
C ALA A 90 1.89 -11.62 -16.48
N GLY A 91 2.70 -10.59 -16.81
CA GLY A 91 2.20 -9.36 -17.42
C GLY A 91 1.35 -8.50 -16.48
N ASP A 92 1.49 -8.68 -15.17
CA ASP A 92 0.70 -8.00 -14.15
C ASP A 92 1.54 -7.16 -13.16
N ALA A 93 2.83 -6.95 -13.47
CA ALA A 93 3.71 -6.08 -12.72
C ALA A 93 3.34 -4.60 -12.87
N LEU A 94 3.58 -3.83 -11.80
CA LEU A 94 3.60 -2.37 -11.88
C LEU A 94 4.84 -1.93 -12.65
N THR A 95 4.67 -0.86 -13.43
CA THR A 95 5.77 -0.12 -14.06
C THR A 95 6.57 0.67 -13.02
N ALA A 96 7.79 1.11 -13.36
CA ALA A 96 8.60 1.97 -12.49
C ALA A 96 7.86 3.27 -12.12
N GLY A 97 7.17 3.89 -13.07
CA GLY A 97 6.34 5.08 -12.79
C GLY A 97 5.22 4.81 -11.78
N GLN A 98 4.51 3.68 -11.92
CA GLN A 98 3.49 3.28 -10.94
C GLN A 98 4.08 2.96 -9.57
N TRP A 99 5.29 2.41 -9.50
CA TRP A 99 6.01 2.27 -8.23
C TRP A 99 6.38 3.62 -7.64
N ALA A 100 6.88 4.57 -8.44
CA ALA A 100 7.22 5.91 -7.99
C ALA A 100 5.99 6.70 -7.48
N ASP A 101 4.81 6.45 -8.07
CA ASP A 101 3.55 7.09 -7.68
C ASP A 101 2.94 6.55 -6.37
N LEU A 102 3.54 5.51 -5.76
CA LEU A 102 3.01 4.89 -4.55
C LEU A 102 2.61 5.87 -3.43
N PRO A 103 3.40 6.92 -3.11
CA PRO A 103 3.00 7.87 -2.07
C PRO A 103 1.71 8.63 -2.38
N VAL A 104 1.52 9.00 -3.65
CA VAL A 104 0.30 9.67 -4.11
C VAL A 104 -0.85 8.67 -4.14
N MET A 105 -0.60 7.46 -4.66
CA MET A 105 -1.61 6.40 -4.70
C MET A 105 -2.11 6.09 -3.29
N LEU A 106 -1.25 5.75 -2.33
CA LEU A 106 -1.69 5.39 -0.96
C LEU A 106 -2.50 6.48 -0.26
N ALA A 107 -2.32 7.75 -0.63
CA ALA A 107 -3.13 8.86 -0.13
C ALA A 107 -4.55 8.92 -0.72
N GLN A 108 -4.77 8.35 -1.91
CA GLN A 108 -5.95 8.56 -2.76
C GLN A 108 -6.52 7.23 -3.30
N ALA A 109 -6.65 6.22 -2.44
CA ALA A 109 -7.25 4.95 -2.83
C ALA A 109 -8.72 5.07 -3.23
N ARG A 110 -9.06 4.47 -4.37
CA ARG A 110 -10.44 4.37 -4.88
C ARG A 110 -11.30 3.52 -3.96
N ALA A 111 -10.75 2.41 -3.50
CA ALA A 111 -11.37 1.55 -2.50
C ALA A 111 -10.30 0.97 -1.57
N VAL A 112 -10.73 0.61 -0.37
CA VAL A 112 -9.93 -0.19 0.56
C VAL A 112 -10.75 -1.38 1.01
N LEU A 113 -10.16 -2.57 0.87
CA LEU A 113 -10.76 -3.84 1.25
C LEU A 113 -9.97 -4.48 2.38
N TRP A 114 -10.65 -5.29 3.17
CA TRP A 114 -10.05 -6.22 4.11
C TRP A 114 -9.97 -7.61 3.46
N GLY A 115 -8.75 -8.14 3.28
CA GLY A 115 -8.54 -9.49 2.78
C GLY A 115 -8.56 -10.53 3.90
N ARG A 116 -8.96 -11.76 3.56
CA ARG A 116 -9.06 -12.91 4.51
C ARG A 116 -7.79 -13.20 5.31
N ASN A 117 -6.62 -12.79 4.83
CA ASN A 117 -5.32 -13.00 5.49
C ASN A 117 -4.93 -11.84 6.44
N SER A 118 -5.90 -11.08 6.94
CA SER A 118 -5.68 -9.88 7.76
C SER A 118 -4.80 -8.82 7.10
N LYS A 119 -5.00 -8.64 5.79
CA LYS A 119 -4.26 -7.67 4.97
C LYS A 119 -5.21 -6.62 4.43
N LEU A 120 -4.75 -5.37 4.40
CA LEU A 120 -5.44 -4.32 3.65
C LEU A 120 -5.15 -4.47 2.17
N VAL A 121 -6.16 -4.21 1.36
CA VAL A 121 -6.06 -4.18 -0.09
C VAL A 121 -6.52 -2.82 -0.57
N PHE A 122 -5.56 -2.00 -1.02
CA PHE A 122 -5.82 -0.71 -1.62
C PHE A 122 -6.01 -0.91 -3.12
N VAL A 123 -7.07 -0.32 -3.65
CA VAL A 123 -7.51 -0.46 -5.04
C VAL A 123 -7.44 0.88 -5.74
N TYR A 124 -6.93 0.88 -6.96
CA TYR A 124 -6.82 2.05 -7.82
C TYR A 124 -7.29 1.73 -9.23
N ASP A 125 -7.74 2.76 -9.93
CA ASP A 125 -8.02 2.67 -11.36
C ASP A 125 -6.73 2.36 -12.13
N TYR A 126 -6.84 1.48 -13.13
CA TYR A 126 -5.76 1.26 -14.07
C TYR A 126 -5.96 2.20 -15.28
N PRO A 127 -4.99 3.07 -15.61
CA PRO A 127 -5.15 4.02 -16.71
C PRO A 127 -5.42 3.32 -18.05
N GLY A 128 -6.45 3.78 -18.76
CA GLY A 128 -6.78 3.32 -20.11
C GLY A 128 -7.50 1.96 -20.20
N ASP A 129 -7.74 1.26 -19.09
CA ASP A 129 -8.50 0.01 -19.10
C ASP A 129 -9.39 -0.12 -17.84
N PRO A 130 -10.70 0.20 -17.93
CA PRO A 130 -11.62 0.13 -16.80
C PRO A 130 -11.92 -1.30 -16.35
N SER A 131 -11.53 -2.33 -17.12
CA SER A 131 -11.66 -3.73 -16.71
C SER A 131 -10.56 -4.15 -15.74
N LYS A 132 -9.52 -3.33 -15.55
CA LYS A 132 -8.38 -3.59 -14.67
C LYS A 132 -8.32 -2.62 -13.50
N ARG A 133 -7.63 -3.05 -12.44
CA ARG A 133 -7.30 -2.24 -11.27
C ARG A 133 -5.85 -2.47 -10.89
N ILE A 134 -5.22 -1.47 -10.28
CA ILE A 134 -3.99 -1.68 -9.54
C ILE A 134 -4.38 -2.09 -8.11
N ARG A 135 -3.81 -3.19 -7.64
CA ARG A 135 -4.04 -3.75 -6.32
C ARG A 135 -2.75 -3.71 -5.51
N ILE A 136 -2.76 -2.98 -4.40
CA ILE A 136 -1.67 -2.93 -3.44
C ILE A 136 -2.12 -3.64 -2.15
N VAL A 137 -1.41 -4.69 -1.78
CA VAL A 137 -1.68 -5.47 -0.58
C VAL A 137 -0.70 -5.05 0.51
N VAL A 138 -1.23 -4.60 1.65
CA VAL A 138 -0.48 -4.18 2.83
C VAL A 138 -0.72 -5.16 3.96
N ALA A 139 0.34 -5.78 4.45
CA ALA A 139 0.33 -6.53 5.69
C ALA A 139 0.46 -5.55 6.87
N ILE A 140 -0.47 -5.64 7.82
CA ILE A 140 -0.44 -4.87 9.06
C ILE A 140 0.24 -5.71 10.13
N ALA A 141 1.09 -5.09 10.94
CA ALA A 141 1.79 -5.75 12.04
C ALA A 141 2.55 -7.02 11.61
N ASP A 142 3.17 -6.95 10.43
CA ASP A 142 3.87 -8.06 9.81
C ASP A 142 5.14 -8.39 10.60
N GLN A 143 5.22 -9.63 11.11
CA GLN A 143 6.38 -10.11 11.84
C GLN A 143 7.45 -10.57 10.85
N ARG A 144 8.38 -9.67 10.54
CA ARG A 144 9.53 -10.02 9.71
C ARG A 144 10.63 -10.64 10.57
N LYS A 145 11.25 -11.70 10.05
CA LYS A 145 12.39 -12.40 10.70
C LYS A 145 13.54 -11.45 11.09
N ARG A 146 13.66 -10.31 10.41
CA ARG A 146 14.59 -9.22 10.70
C ARG A 146 13.82 -7.89 10.53
N GLY A 147 13.82 -7.03 11.54
CA GLY A 147 13.20 -5.69 11.46
C GLY A 147 11.96 -5.46 12.32
N GLY A 148 11.57 -6.41 13.16
CA GLY A 148 10.45 -6.24 14.10
C GLY A 148 9.08 -6.24 13.42
N VAL A 149 8.07 -5.78 14.18
CA VAL A 149 6.67 -5.69 13.74
C VAL A 149 6.46 -4.38 13.01
N ARG A 150 6.00 -4.42 11.76
CA ARG A 150 5.82 -3.23 10.91
C ARG A 150 4.66 -3.38 9.94
N ASN A 151 4.10 -2.29 9.44
CA ASN A 151 3.22 -2.36 8.28
C ASN A 151 4.03 -2.28 6.99
N ALA A 152 3.79 -3.20 6.05
CA ALA A 152 4.55 -3.27 4.82
C ALA A 152 3.68 -3.71 3.64
N ILE A 153 3.97 -3.17 2.46
CA ILE A 153 3.47 -3.71 1.21
C ILE A 153 4.01 -5.15 1.08
N ASP A 154 3.11 -6.09 0.83
CA ASP A 154 3.42 -7.49 0.59
C ASP A 154 3.35 -7.84 -0.89
N SER A 155 2.53 -7.11 -1.65
CA SER A 155 2.33 -7.29 -3.10
C SER A 155 1.80 -6.01 -3.73
N ALA A 156 2.20 -5.73 -4.96
CA ALA A 156 1.49 -4.81 -5.84
C ALA A 156 1.36 -5.47 -7.22
N SER A 157 0.17 -5.47 -7.80
CA SER A 157 -0.07 -6.06 -9.12
C SER A 157 -1.27 -5.44 -9.82
N ILE A 158 -1.33 -5.57 -11.13
CA ILE A 158 -2.51 -5.26 -11.94
C ILE A 158 -3.44 -6.48 -11.89
N VAL A 159 -4.75 -6.28 -11.71
CA VAL A 159 -5.71 -7.38 -11.62
C VAL A 159 -7.00 -7.04 -12.37
N PRO A 160 -7.78 -8.03 -12.82
CA PRO A 160 -9.14 -7.80 -13.29
C PRO A 160 -9.99 -7.17 -12.18
N ALA A 161 -10.77 -6.13 -12.49
CA ALA A 161 -11.64 -5.45 -11.52
C ALA A 161 -12.67 -6.40 -10.90
N SER A 162 -13.15 -7.38 -11.67
CA SER A 162 -14.07 -8.43 -11.20
C SER A 162 -13.48 -9.27 -10.06
N SER A 163 -12.17 -9.55 -10.09
CA SER A 163 -11.49 -10.37 -9.07
C SER A 163 -11.54 -9.76 -7.66
N LEU A 164 -11.76 -8.45 -7.55
CA LEU A 164 -11.83 -7.74 -6.27
C LEU A 164 -13.22 -7.77 -5.65
N ARG A 165 -14.24 -8.22 -6.39
CA ARG A 165 -15.64 -8.30 -5.94
C ARG A 165 -16.00 -9.61 -5.26
N ASP A 166 -15.05 -10.55 -5.16
CA ASP A 166 -15.28 -11.81 -4.47
C ASP A 166 -15.42 -11.59 -2.95
N THR A 167 -16.65 -11.64 -2.47
CA THR A 167 -17.00 -11.43 -1.05
C THR A 167 -16.48 -12.53 -0.13
N ASN A 168 -16.08 -13.69 -0.68
CA ASN A 168 -15.44 -14.74 0.11
C ASN A 168 -13.97 -14.41 0.41
N LEU A 169 -13.36 -13.53 -0.38
CA LEU A 169 -11.97 -13.12 -0.26
C LEU A 169 -11.81 -11.74 0.37
N PHE A 170 -12.76 -10.84 0.11
CA PHE A 170 -12.66 -9.43 0.47
C PHE A 170 -13.92 -8.89 1.14
N THR A 171 -13.73 -8.08 2.17
CA THR A 171 -14.78 -7.22 2.74
C THR A 171 -14.47 -5.77 2.39
N LEU A 172 -15.42 -5.06 1.79
CA LEU A 172 -15.26 -3.64 1.47
C LEU A 172 -15.27 -2.80 2.77
N ILE A 173 -14.21 -2.03 3.01
CA ILE A 173 -14.14 -1.09 4.13
C ILE A 173 -14.67 0.27 3.69
N ARG A 174 -14.20 0.77 2.53
CA ARG A 174 -14.63 2.06 1.95
C ARG A 174 -14.39 2.13 0.45
N GLY A 175 -15.10 3.04 -0.22
CA GLY A 175 -14.91 3.36 -1.63
C GLY A 175 -15.70 2.44 -2.57
N LEU A 176 -15.31 2.38 -3.84
CA LEU A 176 -16.01 1.62 -4.89
C LEU A 176 -15.04 0.82 -5.77
N ILE A 177 -15.41 -0.42 -6.12
CA ILE A 177 -14.60 -1.32 -6.96
C ILE A 177 -14.90 -1.13 -8.44
#